data_AF-M5BN40-F1
#
_entry.id   AF-M5BN40-F1
#
_cell.length_a   1.000
_cell.length_b   1.000
_cell.length_c   1.000
_cell.angle_alpha   90.00
_cell.angle_beta   90.00
_cell.angle_gamma   90.00
#
_symmetry.space_group_name_H-M   'P 1'
#
loop_
_entity.id
_entity.type
_entity.pdbx_description
1 polymer ?
#
loop_
_entity_poly.entity_id
_entity_poly.type
_entity_poly.pdbx_seq_one_letter_code
_entity_poly.pdbx_strand_id
1 'polypeptide(L)'
;MQLITDALKAAGKEAQIFSSSGPAGVIAIFPAAGASMGRVFLNEFIVDFFLGWACLDPANPFVSASSVPFAIGMAYTAMIIGYVPGTIATNAARDFGARCAAAAIWGRDAFPSPYSAISALTNIPAMLCSVMFYEFFLSDSSRVVVSHAETLHQNAQAHAHHRRLTNEMIGESPIAIKRELGRVMTGHHMADSSSGGSKVDVDHREKV
;
A
#
# COMPACT_ATOMS: atom_id res chain seq x y z
N MET A 1 -17.98 -7.08 -27.55
CA MET A 1 -17.13 -5.87 -27.54
C MET A 1 -16.83 -5.36 -28.94
N GLN A 2 -16.46 -6.22 -29.91
CA GLN A 2 -16.31 -5.81 -31.32
C GLN A 2 -17.59 -5.24 -31.94
N LEU A 3 -18.75 -5.91 -31.79
CA LEU A 3 -20.03 -5.43 -32.32
C LEU A 3 -20.38 -3.96 -31.98
N ILE A 4 -20.14 -3.53 -30.74
CA ILE A 4 -20.41 -2.15 -30.29
C ILE A 4 -19.35 -1.19 -30.87
N THR A 5 -18.09 -1.63 -30.93
CA THR A 5 -17.01 -0.84 -31.52
C THR A 5 -17.27 -0.60 -33.01
N ASP A 6 -17.68 -1.64 -33.74
CA ASP A 6 -17.95 -1.57 -35.17
C ASP A 6 -19.19 -0.73 -35.48
N ALA A 7 -20.23 -0.81 -34.63
CA ALA A 7 -21.40 0.06 -34.74
C ALA A 7 -21.06 1.54 -34.49
N LEU A 8 -20.19 1.85 -33.52
CA LEU A 8 -19.74 3.22 -33.25
C LEU A 8 -18.87 3.78 -34.37
N LYS A 9 -17.99 2.95 -34.96
CA LYS A 9 -17.20 3.30 -36.15
C LYS A 9 -18.11 3.55 -37.36
N ALA A 10 -19.07 2.66 -37.61
CA ALA A 10 -20.04 2.81 -38.70
C ALA A 10 -20.93 4.05 -38.54
N ALA A 11 -21.22 4.47 -37.31
CA ALA A 11 -21.97 5.69 -37.01
C ALA A 11 -21.09 6.97 -37.01
N GLY A 12 -19.78 6.87 -37.29
CA GLY A 12 -18.85 7.99 -37.26
C GLY A 12 -18.57 8.56 -35.87
N LYS A 13 -18.87 7.80 -34.80
CA LYS A 13 -18.72 8.21 -33.39
C LYS A 13 -17.52 7.54 -32.74
N GLU A 14 -16.37 7.56 -33.42
CA GLU A 14 -15.15 6.91 -32.92
C GLU A 14 -14.67 7.50 -31.59
N ALA A 15 -14.88 8.79 -31.35
CA ALA A 15 -14.57 9.44 -30.08
C ALA A 15 -15.35 8.84 -28.88
N GLN A 16 -16.54 8.26 -29.11
CA GLN A 16 -17.30 7.60 -28.05
C GLN A 16 -16.66 6.28 -27.59
N ILE A 17 -15.80 5.67 -28.41
CA ILE A 17 -15.04 4.46 -28.04
C ILE A 17 -14.16 4.77 -26.82
N PHE A 18 -13.53 5.95 -26.82
CA PHE A 18 -12.60 6.46 -25.81
C PHE A 18 -13.29 7.40 -24.81
N SER A 19 -14.40 6.94 -24.25
CA SER A 19 -15.18 7.68 -23.25
C SER A 19 -15.48 6.80 -22.03
N SER A 20 -15.91 7.42 -20.92
CA SER A 20 -16.31 6.71 -19.70
C SER A 20 -17.45 5.71 -19.90
N SER A 21 -18.26 5.89 -20.96
CA SER A 21 -19.35 4.98 -21.32
C SER A 21 -19.02 4.11 -22.54
N GLY A 22 -17.83 4.27 -23.11
CA GLY A 22 -17.36 3.53 -24.27
C GLY A 22 -16.71 2.20 -23.90
N PRO A 23 -16.52 1.28 -24.86
CA PRO A 23 -15.86 0.00 -24.63
C PRO A 23 -14.43 0.13 -24.12
N ALA A 24 -13.66 1.16 -24.52
CA ALA A 24 -12.31 1.37 -23.96
C ALA A 24 -12.35 1.82 -22.49
N GLY A 25 -13.45 2.46 -22.07
CA GLY A 25 -13.70 2.93 -20.69
C GLY A 25 -13.75 1.82 -19.64
N VAL A 26 -13.98 0.58 -20.08
CA VAL A 26 -13.93 -0.60 -19.20
C VAL A 26 -12.50 -0.89 -18.73
N ILE A 27 -11.52 -0.59 -19.58
CA ILE A 27 -10.11 -0.91 -19.33
C ILE A 27 -9.40 0.32 -18.77
N ALA A 28 -9.41 1.41 -19.54
CA ALA A 28 -8.74 2.66 -19.21
C ALA A 28 -9.74 3.75 -18.82
N ILE A 29 -9.30 4.69 -18.00
CA ILE A 29 -10.16 5.79 -17.57
C ILE A 29 -10.10 6.89 -18.63
N PHE A 30 -11.24 7.50 -18.93
CA PHE A 30 -11.34 8.65 -19.82
C PHE A 30 -12.13 9.76 -19.12
N PRO A 31 -11.61 10.99 -19.08
CA PRO A 31 -12.29 12.11 -18.47
C PRO A 31 -13.57 12.43 -19.26
N ALA A 32 -14.59 12.93 -18.57
CA ALA A 32 -15.80 13.39 -19.22
C ALA A 32 -15.50 14.49 -20.25
N ALA A 33 -16.24 14.50 -21.36
CA ALA A 33 -16.09 15.53 -22.38
C ALA A 33 -16.31 16.93 -21.77
N GLY A 34 -15.38 17.85 -22.00
CA GLY A 34 -15.40 19.20 -21.43
C GLY A 34 -14.93 19.31 -19.97
N ALA A 35 -14.41 18.25 -19.36
CA ALA A 35 -13.80 18.34 -18.04
C ALA A 35 -12.58 19.28 -18.04
N SER A 36 -12.49 20.16 -17.04
CA SER A 36 -11.32 21.00 -16.83
C SER A 36 -10.14 20.12 -16.37
N MET A 37 -9.04 20.13 -17.12
CA MET A 37 -7.84 19.36 -16.80
C MET A 37 -7.23 19.77 -15.45
N GLY A 38 -7.33 21.05 -15.07
CA GLY A 38 -6.90 21.52 -13.74
C GLY A 38 -7.73 20.92 -12.61
N ARG A 39 -9.04 20.74 -12.82
CA ARG A 39 -9.92 20.07 -11.85
C ARG A 39 -9.56 18.59 -11.73
N VAL A 40 -9.31 17.91 -12.85
CA VAL A 40 -8.91 16.50 -12.88
C VAL A 40 -7.57 16.30 -12.18
N PHE A 41 -6.59 17.16 -12.45
CA PHE A 41 -5.30 17.15 -11.75
C PHE A 41 -5.46 17.31 -10.23
N LEU A 42 -6.21 18.33 -9.79
CA LEU A 42 -6.39 18.57 -8.36
C LEU A 42 -7.12 17.40 -7.68
N ASN A 43 -8.09 16.81 -8.38
CA ASN A 43 -8.82 15.64 -7.91
C ASN A 43 -7.87 14.46 -7.66
N GLU A 44 -7.04 14.16 -8.67
CA GLU A 44 -6.04 13.09 -8.61
C GLU A 44 -5.03 13.34 -7.48
N PHE A 45 -4.51 14.56 -7.39
CA PHE A 45 -3.53 14.93 -6.37
C PHE A 45 -4.07 14.77 -4.95
N ILE A 46 -5.29 15.25 -4.67
CA ILE A 46 -5.88 15.19 -3.33
C ILE A 46 -6.19 13.75 -2.93
N VAL A 47 -6.72 12.94 -3.85
CA VAL A 47 -7.03 11.54 -3.57
C VAL A 47 -5.76 10.75 -3.27
N ASP A 48 -4.70 10.94 -4.08
CA ASP A 48 -3.41 10.28 -3.85
C ASP A 48 -2.71 10.77 -2.59
N PHE A 49 -2.87 12.06 -2.24
CA PHE A 49 -2.33 12.62 -1.00
C PHE A 49 -2.92 11.94 0.25
N PHE A 50 -4.19 11.54 0.23
CA PHE A 50 -4.82 10.91 1.39
C PHE A 50 -4.52 9.40 1.52
N LEU A 51 -3.91 8.76 0.52
CA LEU A 51 -3.53 7.33 0.54
C LEU A 51 -2.22 7.04 1.32
N GLY A 52 -1.81 7.97 2.17
CA GLY A 52 -0.50 8.02 2.81
C GLY A 52 -0.17 6.93 3.84
N TRP A 53 0.92 7.22 4.57
CA TRP A 53 1.69 6.29 5.41
C TRP A 53 0.99 5.79 6.68
N ALA A 54 -0.21 6.28 7.00
CA ALA A 54 -0.86 6.03 8.29
C ALA A 54 -1.12 4.55 8.60
N CYS A 55 -1.44 3.74 7.61
CA CYS A 55 -1.66 2.28 7.80
C CYS A 55 -0.36 1.48 7.88
N LEU A 56 0.78 2.09 7.53
CA LEU A 56 2.11 1.46 7.55
C LEU A 56 2.90 1.85 8.80
N ASP A 57 2.42 2.83 9.57
CA ASP A 57 3.05 3.26 10.80
C ASP A 57 2.87 2.20 11.91
N PRO A 58 3.96 1.58 12.40
CA PRO A 58 3.90 0.57 13.46
C PRO A 58 3.50 1.15 14.83
N ALA A 59 3.50 2.47 14.99
CA ALA A 59 2.99 3.17 16.16
C ALA A 59 1.47 3.45 16.10
N ASN A 60 0.79 3.12 15.00
CA ASN A 60 -0.65 3.33 14.87
C ASN A 60 -1.45 2.26 15.66
N PRO A 61 -2.19 2.64 16.73
CA PRO A 61 -2.94 1.66 17.54
C PRO A 61 -4.25 1.21 16.88
N PHE A 62 -4.72 1.89 15.83
CA PHE A 62 -6.02 1.62 15.21
C PHE A 62 -5.96 0.58 14.09
N VAL A 63 -4.76 0.27 13.59
CA VAL A 63 -4.58 -0.62 12.45
C VAL A 63 -3.60 -1.73 12.83
N SER A 64 -4.11 -2.96 12.92
CA SER A 64 -3.30 -4.16 13.03
C SER A 64 -2.91 -4.69 11.65
N ALA A 65 -1.83 -5.46 11.56
CA ALA A 65 -1.34 -6.03 10.29
C ALA A 65 -2.41 -6.79 9.48
N SER A 66 -3.33 -7.49 10.15
CA SER A 66 -4.44 -8.20 9.50
C SER A 66 -5.53 -7.27 8.99
N SER A 67 -5.70 -6.10 9.61
CA SER A 67 -6.71 -5.10 9.22
C SER A 67 -6.24 -4.12 8.15
N VAL A 68 -4.93 -4.00 7.92
CA VAL A 68 -4.34 -3.09 6.90
C VAL A 68 -5.02 -3.20 5.54
N PRO A 69 -5.21 -4.41 4.94
CA PRO A 69 -5.83 -4.50 3.62
C PRO A 69 -7.27 -3.98 3.60
N PHE A 70 -8.01 -4.19 4.70
CA PHE A 70 -9.40 -3.75 4.81
C PHE A 70 -9.49 -2.23 5.02
N ALA A 71 -8.63 -1.66 5.89
CA ALA A 71 -8.57 -0.23 6.11
C ALA A 71 -8.21 0.54 4.83
N ILE A 72 -7.20 0.07 4.08
CA ILE A 72 -6.83 0.63 2.79
C ILE A 72 -7.99 0.48 1.79
N GLY A 73 -8.62 -0.69 1.72
CA GLY A 73 -9.77 -0.91 0.83
C GLY A 73 -10.96 0.01 1.11
N MET A 74 -11.28 0.26 2.38
CA MET A 74 -12.31 1.22 2.77
C MET A 74 -11.94 2.66 2.42
N ALA A 75 -10.67 3.05 2.61
CA ALA A 75 -10.19 4.37 2.20
C ALA A 75 -10.34 4.59 0.69
N TYR A 76 -9.90 3.62 -0.12
CA TYR A 76 -10.12 3.63 -1.58
C TYR A 76 -11.61 3.69 -1.94
N THR A 77 -12.46 2.93 -1.23
CA THR A 77 -13.90 2.92 -1.49
C THR A 77 -14.52 4.30 -1.23
N ALA A 78 -14.18 4.94 -0.11
CA ALA A 78 -14.65 6.28 0.22
C ALA A 78 -14.20 7.32 -0.83
N MET A 79 -12.94 7.22 -1.29
CA MET A 79 -12.40 8.08 -2.34
C MET A 79 -13.13 7.89 -3.68
N ILE A 80 -13.35 6.63 -4.09
CA ILE A 80 -14.08 6.31 -5.32
C ILE A 80 -15.50 6.91 -5.24
N ILE A 81 -16.25 6.64 -4.17
CA ILE A 81 -17.63 7.14 -4.06
C ILE A 81 -17.67 8.69 -4.06
N GLY A 82 -16.72 9.34 -3.39
CA GLY A 82 -16.68 10.80 -3.29
C GLY A 82 -16.20 11.52 -4.55
N TYR A 83 -15.24 10.93 -5.27
CA TYR A 83 -14.47 11.63 -6.31
C TYR A 83 -14.60 11.04 -7.72
N VAL A 84 -15.34 9.94 -7.91
CA VAL A 84 -15.64 9.35 -9.23
C VAL A 84 -16.16 10.34 -10.29
N PRO A 85 -17.03 11.33 -9.98
CA PRO A 85 -17.49 12.29 -10.98
C PRO A 85 -16.36 13.12 -11.62
N GLY A 86 -15.22 13.25 -10.93
CA GLY A 86 -14.03 13.94 -11.42
C GLY A 86 -13.05 13.05 -12.20
N THR A 87 -13.32 11.74 -12.30
CA THR A 87 -12.37 10.67 -12.67
C THR A 87 -11.17 10.58 -11.74
N ILE A 88 -10.80 9.35 -11.35
CA ILE A 88 -9.64 9.08 -10.50
C ILE A 88 -8.89 7.85 -11.02
N ALA A 89 -7.59 7.98 -11.27
CA ALA A 89 -6.74 6.84 -11.64
C ALA A 89 -6.02 6.26 -10.42
N THR A 90 -5.64 7.11 -9.46
CA THR A 90 -5.01 6.82 -8.16
C THR A 90 -3.68 6.07 -8.19
N ASN A 91 -3.24 5.65 -9.37
CA ASN A 91 -2.09 4.80 -9.55
C ASN A 91 -1.63 4.85 -11.01
N ALA A 92 -0.39 5.28 -11.20
CA ALA A 92 0.22 5.36 -12.53
C ALA A 92 0.21 4.03 -13.28
N ALA A 93 0.54 2.91 -12.63
CA ALA A 93 0.55 1.59 -13.26
C ALA A 93 -0.86 1.12 -13.65
N ARG A 94 -1.86 1.42 -12.82
CA ARG A 94 -3.28 1.07 -13.08
C ARG A 94 -3.82 1.78 -14.32
N ASP A 95 -3.48 3.04 -14.54
CA ASP A 95 -3.98 3.79 -15.70
C ASP A 95 -3.06 3.65 -16.92
N PHE A 96 -1.74 3.75 -16.75
CA PHE A 96 -0.80 3.58 -17.86
C PHE A 96 -0.86 2.18 -18.47
N GLY A 97 -0.88 1.13 -17.64
CA GLY A 97 -1.01 -0.25 -18.11
C GLY A 97 -2.34 -0.50 -18.82
N ALA A 98 -3.43 0.04 -18.27
CA ALA A 98 -4.74 -0.01 -18.90
C ALA A 98 -4.77 0.72 -20.26
N ARG A 99 -4.09 1.87 -20.38
CA ARG A 99 -3.96 2.58 -21.66
C ARG A 99 -3.15 1.80 -22.67
N CYS A 100 -2.06 1.15 -22.27
CA CYS A 100 -1.29 0.27 -23.15
C CYS A 100 -2.17 -0.88 -23.68
N ALA A 101 -2.98 -1.50 -22.80
CA ALA A 101 -3.92 -2.54 -23.20
C ALA A 101 -5.01 -2.00 -24.15
N ALA A 102 -5.58 -0.83 -23.86
CA ALA A 102 -6.54 -0.17 -24.74
C ALA A 102 -5.91 0.21 -26.09
N ALA A 103 -4.65 0.67 -26.10
CA ALA A 103 -3.95 1.03 -27.32
C ALA A 103 -3.62 -0.19 -28.20
N ALA A 104 -3.36 -1.35 -27.59
CA ALA A 104 -3.17 -2.59 -28.33
C ALA A 104 -4.44 -3.04 -29.08
N ILE A 105 -5.63 -2.69 -28.57
CA ILE A 105 -6.92 -3.10 -29.14
C ILE A 105 -7.48 -2.03 -30.09
N TRP A 106 -7.47 -0.76 -29.70
CA TRP A 106 -8.14 0.34 -30.42
C TRP A 106 -7.18 1.38 -31.01
N GLY A 107 -5.87 1.28 -30.77
CA GLY A 107 -4.86 2.18 -31.34
C GLY A 107 -4.53 3.41 -30.47
N ARG A 108 -3.82 4.37 -31.07
CA ARG A 108 -3.18 5.50 -30.35
C ARG A 108 -4.16 6.44 -29.64
N ASP A 109 -5.42 6.47 -30.06
CA ASP A 109 -6.45 7.33 -29.48
C ASP A 109 -6.80 6.98 -28.02
N ALA A 110 -6.28 5.85 -27.51
CA ALA A 110 -6.29 5.52 -26.08
C ALA A 110 -5.41 6.45 -25.20
N PHE A 111 -4.53 7.25 -25.80
CA PHE A 111 -3.65 8.20 -25.11
C PHE A 111 -4.03 9.67 -25.40
N PRO A 112 -5.05 10.23 -24.72
CA PRO A 112 -5.31 11.67 -24.74
C PRO A 112 -4.14 12.42 -24.09
N SER A 113 -3.52 13.35 -24.83
CA SER A 113 -2.25 13.99 -24.48
C SER A 113 -2.17 14.58 -23.06
N PRO A 114 -3.06 15.49 -22.61
CA PRO A 114 -2.91 16.11 -21.29
C PRO A 114 -3.31 15.17 -20.14
N TYR A 115 -4.37 14.38 -20.32
CA TYR A 115 -4.86 13.51 -19.25
C TYR A 115 -3.92 12.34 -18.97
N SER A 116 -3.31 11.75 -20.01
CA SER A 116 -2.38 10.61 -19.84
C SER A 116 -1.14 10.99 -19.03
N ALA A 117 -0.68 12.25 -19.13
CA ALA A 117 0.41 12.75 -18.30
C ALA A 117 -0.04 12.99 -16.85
N ILE A 118 -1.23 13.55 -16.66
CA ILE A 118 -1.80 13.78 -15.32
C ILE A 118 -1.95 12.45 -14.58
N SER A 119 -2.61 11.45 -15.17
CA SER A 119 -2.86 10.18 -14.50
C SER A 119 -1.59 9.35 -14.25
N ALA A 120 -0.55 9.52 -15.08
CA ALA A 120 0.71 8.79 -14.92
C ALA A 120 1.68 9.45 -13.93
N LEU A 121 1.60 10.77 -13.74
CA LEU A 121 2.63 11.51 -12.99
C LEU A 121 2.11 12.11 -11.69
N THR A 122 0.81 12.39 -11.55
CA THR A 122 0.29 13.15 -10.39
C THR A 122 0.41 12.38 -9.08
N ASN A 123 0.33 11.06 -9.13
CA ASN A 123 0.42 10.21 -7.93
C ASN A 123 1.79 10.27 -7.26
N ILE A 124 2.89 10.42 -8.02
CA ILE A 124 4.26 10.45 -7.48
C ILE A 124 4.47 11.65 -6.52
N PRO A 125 4.29 12.92 -6.95
CA PRO A 125 4.45 14.06 -6.06
C PRO A 125 3.37 14.08 -4.97
N ALA A 126 2.14 13.61 -5.24
CA ALA A 126 1.10 13.51 -4.22
C ALA A 126 1.50 12.57 -3.08
N MET A 127 2.04 11.39 -3.39
CA MET A 127 2.54 10.44 -2.40
C MET A 127 3.74 10.99 -1.62
N LEU A 128 4.66 11.70 -2.28
CA LEU A 128 5.78 12.35 -1.59
C LEU A 128 5.28 13.43 -0.61
N CYS A 129 4.34 14.27 -1.04
CA CYS A 129 3.70 15.26 -0.17
C CYS A 129 2.94 14.61 0.98
N SER A 130 2.27 13.49 0.73
CA SER A 130 1.57 12.71 1.75
C SER A 130 2.52 12.21 2.84
N VAL A 131 3.63 11.59 2.43
CA VAL A 131 4.66 11.10 3.36
C VAL A 131 5.27 12.26 4.15
N MET A 132 5.62 13.36 3.50
CA MET A 132 6.13 14.55 4.19
C MET A 132 5.11 15.10 5.20
N PHE A 133 3.84 15.22 4.81
CA PHE A 133 2.80 15.70 5.70
C PHE A 133 2.61 14.76 6.90
N TYR A 134 2.59 13.45 6.64
CA TYR A 134 2.52 12.45 7.70
C TYR A 134 3.69 12.61 8.67
N GLU A 135 4.91 12.70 8.15
CA GLU A 135 6.12 12.75 8.98
C GLU A 135 6.23 14.06 9.80
N PHE A 136 5.86 15.20 9.21
CA PHE A 136 5.96 16.48 9.90
C PHE A 136 4.82 16.78 10.88
N PHE A 137 3.62 16.23 10.64
CA PHE A 137 2.42 16.61 11.42
C PHE A 137 1.83 15.46 12.24
N LEU A 138 1.97 14.21 11.80
CA LEU A 138 1.27 13.07 12.40
C LEU A 138 2.22 12.05 13.06
N SER A 139 3.44 11.94 12.55
CA SER A 139 4.52 11.14 13.11
C SER A 139 5.07 11.82 14.35
N ASP A 140 5.33 11.04 15.38
CA ASP A 140 5.94 11.48 16.61
C ASP A 140 6.96 10.42 17.04
N SER A 141 8.23 10.82 17.07
CA SER A 141 9.36 9.96 17.40
C SER A 141 9.28 9.35 18.81
N SER A 142 8.44 9.89 19.69
CA SER A 142 8.27 9.37 21.05
C SER A 142 7.25 8.23 21.16
N ARG A 143 6.52 7.92 20.08
CA ARG A 143 5.50 6.87 20.13
C ARG A 143 6.12 5.48 20.14
N VAL A 144 5.65 4.67 21.08
CA VAL A 144 6.07 3.28 21.24
C VAL A 144 5.41 2.42 20.16
N VAL A 145 6.16 1.47 19.62
CA VAL A 145 5.64 0.47 18.69
C VAL A 145 4.54 -0.33 19.38
N VAL A 146 3.41 -0.51 18.70
CA VAL A 146 2.27 -1.23 19.28
C VAL A 146 2.55 -2.74 19.27
N SER A 147 2.11 -3.46 20.30
CA SER A 147 2.36 -4.90 20.50
C SER A 147 2.10 -5.79 19.27
N HIS A 148 1.07 -5.45 18.47
CA HIS A 148 0.74 -6.17 17.24
C HIS A 148 1.81 -6.00 16.13
N ALA A 149 2.47 -4.84 16.07
CA ALA A 149 3.58 -4.59 15.17
C ALA A 149 4.87 -5.25 15.67
N GLU A 150 5.10 -5.26 16.99
CA GLU A 150 6.25 -5.97 17.59
C GLU A 150 6.21 -7.48 17.34
N THR A 151 5.04 -8.11 17.52
CA THR A 151 4.86 -9.54 17.24
C THR A 151 5.10 -9.86 15.77
N LEU A 152 4.69 -9.00 14.84
CA LEU A 152 5.00 -9.19 13.41
C LEU A 152 6.52 -9.10 13.17
N HIS A 153 7.21 -8.15 13.80
CA HIS A 153 8.65 -8.00 13.70
C HIS A 153 9.40 -9.24 14.24
N GLN A 154 9.00 -9.74 15.41
CA GLN A 154 9.56 -10.95 16.02
C GLN A 154 9.33 -12.18 15.14
N ASN A 155 8.13 -12.34 14.57
CA ASN A 155 7.83 -13.42 13.63
C ASN A 155 8.71 -13.35 12.37
N ALA A 156 8.89 -12.14 11.81
CA ALA A 156 9.76 -11.94 10.64
C ALA A 156 11.22 -12.30 10.95
N GLN A 157 11.73 -11.91 12.14
CA GLN A 157 13.07 -12.27 12.60
C GLN A 157 13.22 -13.79 12.79
N ALA A 158 12.24 -14.45 13.41
CA ALA A 158 12.24 -15.90 13.59
C ALA A 158 12.27 -16.63 12.24
N HIS A 159 11.45 -16.21 11.28
CA HIS A 159 11.47 -16.78 9.93
C HIS A 159 12.80 -16.55 9.19
N ALA A 160 13.40 -15.38 9.32
CA ALA A 160 14.72 -15.09 8.74
C ALA A 160 15.81 -15.98 9.39
N HIS A 161 15.74 -16.17 10.69
CA HIS A 161 16.65 -17.05 11.44
C HIS A 161 16.50 -18.52 11.00
N HIS A 162 15.27 -19.02 10.91
CA HIS A 162 14.99 -20.37 10.41
C HIS A 162 15.48 -20.57 8.97
N ARG A 163 15.31 -19.56 8.09
CA ARG A 163 15.81 -19.62 6.71
C ARG A 163 17.34 -19.66 6.65
N ARG A 164 18.04 -18.90 7.51
CA ARG A 164 19.50 -18.93 7.61
C ARG A 164 20.02 -20.30 8.05
N LEU A 165 19.47 -20.83 9.14
CA LEU A 165 19.80 -22.17 9.61
C LEU A 165 19.56 -23.21 8.52
N THR A 166 18.40 -23.17 7.87
CA THR A 166 18.07 -24.12 6.78
C THR A 166 19.09 -24.07 5.64
N ASN A 167 19.57 -22.87 5.28
CA ASN A 167 20.57 -22.68 4.24
C ASN A 167 21.98 -23.14 4.66
N GLU A 168 22.36 -22.93 5.92
CA GLU A 168 23.64 -23.40 6.48
C GLU A 168 23.68 -24.92 6.61
N MET A 169 22.50 -25.56 6.69
CA MET A 169 22.34 -27.00 6.91
C MET A 169 22.10 -27.78 5.60
N ILE A 170 22.25 -27.13 4.44
CA ILE A 170 22.18 -27.79 3.12
C ILE A 170 23.38 -28.74 3.00
N GLY A 171 23.14 -30.04 3.15
CA GLY A 171 24.15 -31.10 3.10
C GLY A 171 24.35 -31.86 4.42
N GLU A 172 23.73 -31.41 5.51
CA GLU A 172 23.78 -32.07 6.82
C GLU A 172 22.70 -33.15 6.98
N SER A 173 22.99 -34.18 7.78
CA SER A 173 22.07 -35.29 8.05
C SER A 173 20.78 -34.81 8.74
N PRO A 174 19.58 -35.31 8.37
CA PRO A 174 18.28 -34.89 8.95
C PRO A 174 18.22 -34.94 10.49
N ILE A 175 19.03 -35.80 11.11
CA ILE A 175 19.12 -35.97 12.56
C ILE A 175 19.89 -34.81 13.21
N ALA A 176 20.97 -34.35 12.57
CA ALA A 176 21.70 -33.15 12.99
C ALA A 176 20.81 -31.92 12.88
N ILE A 177 19.99 -31.87 11.82
CA ILE A 177 19.03 -30.79 11.61
C ILE A 177 18.01 -30.68 12.74
N LYS A 178 17.40 -31.81 13.10
CA LYS A 178 16.37 -31.86 14.15
C LYS A 178 16.95 -31.56 15.54
N ARG A 179 18.21 -31.92 15.80
CA ARG A 179 18.90 -31.66 17.07
C ARG A 179 19.18 -30.17 17.26
N GLU A 180 19.68 -29.51 16.23
CA GLU A 180 20.05 -28.09 16.35
C GLU A 180 18.82 -27.17 16.31
N LEU A 181 17.78 -27.52 15.55
CA LEU A 181 16.48 -26.85 15.64
C LEU A 181 15.88 -26.95 17.06
N GLY A 182 15.96 -28.14 17.67
CA GLY A 182 15.50 -28.37 19.04
C GLY A 182 16.28 -27.57 20.08
N ARG A 183 17.61 -27.42 19.90
CA ARG A 183 18.49 -26.63 20.78
C ARG A 183 18.20 -25.13 20.70
N VAL A 184 17.94 -24.62 19.51
CA VAL A 184 17.56 -23.21 19.29
C VAL A 184 16.18 -22.90 19.88
N MET A 185 15.20 -23.79 19.69
CA MET A 185 13.84 -23.62 20.25
C MET A 185 13.82 -23.68 21.78
N THR A 186 14.70 -24.46 22.41
CA THR A 186 14.82 -24.54 23.87
C THR A 186 15.69 -23.44 24.47
N GLY A 187 16.65 -22.90 23.70
CA GLY A 187 17.51 -21.79 24.13
C GLY A 187 16.77 -20.46 24.36
N HIS A 188 15.68 -20.20 23.62
CA HIS A 188 14.85 -19.01 23.85
C HIS A 188 14.08 -19.06 25.18
N HIS A 189 13.77 -20.26 25.69
CA HIS A 189 13.07 -20.42 26.97
C HIS A 189 13.97 -20.16 28.21
N MET A 190 15.29 -20.15 28.04
CA MET A 190 16.26 -19.93 29.12
C MET A 190 16.74 -18.47 29.24
N ALA A 191 16.59 -17.65 28.18
CA ALA A 191 17.01 -16.25 28.21
C ALA A 191 16.01 -15.36 28.97
N ASP A 192 14.71 -15.64 28.87
CA ASP A 192 13.65 -14.85 29.50
C ASP A 192 13.44 -15.14 31.00
N SER A 193 14.11 -16.15 31.57
CA SER A 193 14.00 -16.49 33.00
C SER A 193 15.10 -15.90 33.89
N SER A 194 15.95 -15.03 33.34
CA SER A 194 17.01 -14.32 34.09
C SER A 194 16.79 -12.80 34.17
N SER A 195 15.55 -12.37 34.42
CA SER A 195 15.33 -11.01 34.96
C SER A 195 15.86 -10.97 36.39
N GLY A 196 17.12 -10.52 36.54
CA GLY A 196 17.75 -10.26 37.83
C GLY A 196 16.91 -9.30 38.65
N GLY A 197 16.33 -9.83 39.73
CA GLY A 197 15.65 -9.04 40.75
C GLY A 197 16.65 -8.11 41.44
N SER A 198 16.61 -6.83 41.08
CA SER A 198 17.21 -5.78 41.89
C SER A 198 16.24 -5.48 43.04
N LYS A 199 16.57 -5.96 44.24
CA LYS A 199 15.92 -5.56 45.48
C LYS A 199 16.26 -4.09 45.71
N VAL A 200 15.26 -3.22 45.59
CA VAL A 200 15.30 -1.87 46.14
C VAL A 200 15.05 -2.01 47.64
N ASP A 201 16.12 -1.98 48.45
CA ASP A 201 16.00 -1.79 49.89
C ASP A 201 15.52 -0.36 50.15
N VAL A 202 14.28 -0.23 50.63
CA VAL A 202 13.70 1.03 51.12
C VAL A 202 14.09 1.16 52.58
N ASP A 203 15.05 2.04 52.85
CA ASP A 203 15.49 2.41 54.19
C ASP A 203 14.38 3.19 54.91
N HIS A 204 13.93 2.66 56.05
CA HIS A 204 12.89 3.24 56.90
C HIS A 204 13.48 3.64 58.24
N ARG A 205 14.27 4.73 58.28
CA ARG A 205 14.56 5.60 59.45
C ARG A 205 15.00 6.96 58.88
N GLU A 206 14.60 8.15 59.32
CA GLU A 206 14.21 8.64 60.63
C GLU A 206 13.57 10.04 60.39
N LYS A 207 12.40 10.32 60.97
CA LYS A 207 11.88 11.68 61.15
C LYS A 207 11.52 11.83 62.61
N VAL A 208 12.33 12.59 63.34
CA VAL A 208 11.94 13.45 64.46
C VAL A 208 12.68 14.76 64.28
#